data_AF-Q5F6H2-F1
#
_entry.id   AF-Q5F6H2-F1
#
_cell.length_a   1.000
_cell.length_b   1.000
_cell.length_c   1.000
_cell.angle_alpha   90.00
_cell.angle_beta   90.00
_cell.angle_gamma   90.00
#
_symmetry.space_group_name_H-M   'P 1'
#
loop_
_entity.id
_entity.type
_entity.pdbx_description
1 polymer ?
#
loop_
_entity_poly.entity_id
_entity_poly.type
_entity_poly.pdbx_seq_one_letter_code
_entity_poly.pdbx_strand_id
1 'polypeptide(L)'
;MGNGHQNNQSSLEKRIFYLEHSGQYLMICALSDYSQNKHTVVMANFLYPNEKMDWRNLDDLFNELVLEELQSSFMDWYPTIEKAISHHLEDFS
;
A
#
# COMPACT_ATOMS: atom_id res chain seq x y z
N MET A 1 12.37 19.27 32.22
CA MET A 1 11.12 19.95 31.83
C MET A 1 11.10 20.01 30.32
N GLY A 2 10.10 19.38 29.71
CA GLY A 2 9.99 19.19 28.26
C GLY A 2 9.03 18.03 27.99
N ASN A 3 7.78 18.17 28.44
CA ASN A 3 6.70 17.26 28.04
C ASN A 3 6.36 17.59 26.58
N GLY A 4 7.20 17.12 25.66
CA GLY A 4 6.86 17.10 24.25
C GLY A 4 5.84 16.00 24.06
N HIS A 5 4.55 16.35 24.02
CA HIS A 5 3.61 15.60 23.22
C HIS A 5 4.11 15.68 21.78
N GLN A 6 5.05 14.81 21.41
CA GLN A 6 5.29 14.53 20.00
C GLN A 6 3.96 14.00 19.51
N ASN A 7 3.33 14.76 18.62
CA ASN A 7 2.17 14.32 17.88
C ASN A 7 2.46 12.90 17.42
N ASN A 8 1.65 11.93 17.85
CA ASN A 8 1.57 10.60 17.26
C ASN A 8 0.98 10.74 15.85
N GLN A 9 1.60 11.58 15.01
CA GLN A 9 1.39 11.54 13.59
C GLN A 9 1.99 10.20 13.17
N SER A 10 1.12 9.20 13.02
CA SER A 10 1.49 7.86 12.62
C SER A 10 2.47 7.98 11.45
N SER A 11 3.66 7.39 11.59
CA SER A 11 4.66 7.39 10.52
C SER A 11 4.17 6.60 9.30
N LEU A 12 3.15 5.78 9.48
CA LEU A 12 2.53 4.93 8.48
C LEU A 12 1.29 5.60 7.86
N GLU A 13 1.27 5.68 6.54
CA GLU A 13 0.15 6.20 5.75
C GLU A 13 -0.27 5.19 4.66
N LYS A 14 -1.58 4.91 4.58
CA LYS A 14 -2.19 4.20 3.46
C LYS A 14 -2.32 5.15 2.26
N ARG A 15 -1.81 4.74 1.11
CA ARG A 15 -1.94 5.48 -0.16
C ARG A 15 -2.59 4.59 -1.21
N ILE A 16 -3.49 5.17 -2.01
CA ILE A 16 -4.19 4.45 -3.07
C ILE A 16 -3.86 5.10 -4.41
N PHE A 17 -3.52 4.28 -5.39
CA PHE A 17 -3.21 4.71 -6.76
C PHE A 17 -4.13 4.01 -7.74
N TYR A 18 -4.48 4.71 -8.80
CA TYR A 18 -5.24 4.20 -9.92
C TYR A 18 -4.41 4.37 -11.18
N LEU A 19 -4.16 3.29 -11.90
CA LEU A 19 -3.34 3.31 -13.11
C LEU A 19 -3.78 2.26 -14.11
N GLU A 20 -3.35 2.42 -15.36
CA GLU A 20 -3.52 1.43 -16.41
C GLU A 20 -2.18 0.70 -16.64
N HIS A 21 -2.21 -0.63 -16.66
CA HIS A 21 -1.07 -1.47 -16.96
C HIS A 21 -1.49 -2.61 -17.90
N SER A 22 -0.79 -2.80 -19.01
CA SER A 22 -1.09 -3.84 -20.01
C SER A 22 -2.56 -3.84 -20.49
N GLY A 23 -3.17 -2.66 -20.63
CA GLY A 23 -4.56 -2.48 -21.04
C GLY A 23 -5.60 -2.79 -19.96
N GLN A 24 -5.18 -2.99 -18.72
CA GLN A 24 -6.05 -3.27 -17.57
C GLN A 24 -5.95 -2.15 -16.53
N TYR A 25 -7.08 -1.75 -15.95
CA TYR A 25 -7.10 -0.77 -14.87
C TYR A 25 -6.82 -1.46 -13.53
N LEU A 26 -5.93 -0.89 -12.75
CA LEU A 26 -5.51 -1.38 -11.44
C LEU A 26 -5.75 -0.32 -10.37
N MET A 27 -6.22 -0.77 -9.21
CA MET A 27 -6.10 -0.07 -7.95
C MET A 27 -4.94 -0.67 -7.17
N ILE A 28 -3.94 0.14 -6.86
CA ILE A 28 -2.82 -0.23 -5.99
C ILE A 28 -3.04 0.38 -4.61
N CYS A 29 -3.04 -0.44 -3.58
CA CYS A 29 -2.98 0.01 -2.19
C CYS A 29 -1.55 -0.16 -1.67
N ALA A 30 -0.99 0.93 -1.17
CA ALA A 30 0.38 1.00 -0.71
C ALA A 30 0.45 1.50 0.73
N LEU A 31 1.53 1.13 1.41
CA LEU A 31 1.87 1.61 2.74
C LEU A 31 3.15 2.44 2.65
N SER A 32 3.14 3.63 3.24
CA SER A 32 4.30 4.53 3.31
C SER A 32 4.72 4.71 4.76
N ASP A 33 5.97 4.36 5.08
CA ASP A 33 6.60 4.69 6.34
C ASP A 33 7.48 5.92 6.18
N TYR A 34 6.95 7.08 6.55
CA TYR A 34 7.65 8.35 6.51
C TYR A 34 8.76 8.48 7.56
N SER A 35 8.77 7.64 8.60
CA SER A 35 9.89 7.63 9.56
C SER A 35 11.16 7.03 8.95
N GLN A 36 11.00 6.09 8.02
CA GLN A 36 12.08 5.42 7.30
C GLN A 36 12.24 5.90 5.85
N ASN A 37 11.31 6.72 5.36
CA ASN A 37 11.18 7.10 3.96
C ASN A 37 11.17 5.87 3.04
N LYS A 38 10.32 4.90 3.38
CA LYS A 38 10.14 3.63 2.66
C LYS A 38 8.67 3.44 2.27
N HIS A 39 8.46 2.76 1.16
CA HIS A 39 7.15 2.51 0.57
C HIS A 39 7.05 1.07 0.11
N THR A 40 5.89 0.45 0.30
CA THR A 40 5.61 -0.90 -0.21
C THR A 40 4.22 -0.97 -0.82
N VAL A 41 4.03 -1.87 -1.79
CA VAL A 41 2.72 -2.23 -2.30
C VAL A 41 2.17 -3.33 -1.41
N VAL A 42 1.00 -3.09 -0.81
CA VAL A 42 0.32 -4.07 0.04
C VAL A 42 -0.54 -4.98 -0.81
N MET A 43 -1.28 -4.42 -1.77
CA MET A 43 -2.11 -5.19 -2.69
C MET A 43 -2.41 -4.43 -3.98
N ALA A 44 -2.67 -5.18 -5.05
CA ALA A 44 -3.14 -4.70 -6.33
C ALA A 44 -4.45 -5.39 -6.69
N ASN A 45 -5.42 -4.63 -7.19
CA ASN A 45 -6.73 -5.15 -7.57
C ASN A 45 -7.09 -4.67 -8.97
N PHE A 46 -7.59 -5.57 -9.82
CA PHE A 46 -8.15 -5.20 -11.11
C PHE A 46 -9.48 -4.46 -10.94
N LEU A 47 -9.66 -3.42 -11.76
CA LEU A 47 -10.88 -2.64 -11.82
C LEU A 47 -11.66 -3.04 -13.07
N TYR A 48 -12.69 -3.87 -12.87
CA TYR A 48 -13.60 -4.25 -13.94
C TYR A 48 -14.78 -3.27 -14.00
N PRO A 49 -15.12 -2.72 -15.19
CA PRO A 49 -16.14 -1.68 -15.33
C PRO A 49 -17.56 -2.11 -14.90
N ASN A 50 -17.80 -3.41 -14.70
CA ASN A 50 -19.11 -3.98 -14.37
C ASN A 50 -19.12 -4.81 -13.08
N GLU A 51 -18.05 -4.80 -12.29
CA GLU A 51 -18.00 -5.52 -11.02
C GLU A 51 -18.28 -4.58 -9.84
N LYS A 52 -19.18 -5.00 -8.95
CA LYS A 52 -19.37 -4.29 -7.68
C LYS A 52 -18.21 -4.66 -6.77
N MET A 53 -17.25 -3.75 -6.64
CA MET A 53 -16.15 -3.89 -5.70
C MET A 53 -16.67 -3.71 -4.27
N ASP A 54 -16.45 -4.72 -3.41
CA ASP A 54 -16.75 -4.62 -1.98
C ASP A 54 -15.60 -3.92 -1.26
N TRP A 55 -15.69 -2.60 -1.18
CA TRP A 55 -14.67 -1.74 -0.57
C TRP A 55 -14.37 -2.09 0.88
N ARG A 56 -15.35 -2.61 1.64
CA ARG A 56 -15.12 -2.96 3.05
C ARG A 56 -14.19 -4.14 3.17
N ASN A 57 -14.41 -5.18 2.35
CA ASN A 57 -13.54 -6.35 2.34
C ASN A 57 -12.11 -5.98 1.92
N LEU A 58 -11.95 -5.00 1.03
CA LEU A 58 -10.63 -4.51 0.61
C LEU A 58 -9.92 -3.72 1.70
N ASP A 59 -10.65 -2.90 2.46
CA ASP A 59 -10.07 -2.20 3.62
C ASP A 59 -9.67 -3.19 4.73
N ASP A 60 -10.50 -4.20 5.00
CA ASP A 60 -10.21 -5.25 5.98
C ASP A 60 -8.99 -6.07 5.57
N LEU A 61 -8.93 -6.53 4.31
CA LEU A 61 -7.78 -7.27 3.76
C LEU A 61 -6.49 -6.43 3.81
N PHE A 62 -6.57 -5.15 3.45
CA PHE A 62 -5.42 -4.25 3.56
C PHE A 62 -4.92 -4.19 5.00
N ASN A 63 -5.81 -4.01 5.97
CA ASN A 63 -5.43 -3.92 7.37
C ASN A 63 -4.85 -5.24 7.90
N GLU A 64 -5.40 -6.39 7.49
CA GLU A 64 -4.89 -7.72 7.83
C GLU A 64 -3.45 -7.90 7.33
N LEU A 65 -3.19 -7.61 6.05
CA LEU A 65 -1.84 -7.71 5.47
C LEU A 65 -0.85 -6.76 6.12
N VAL A 66 -1.27 -5.54 6.48
CA VAL A 66 -0.41 -4.59 7.22
C VAL A 66 -0.12 -5.09 8.63
N LEU A 67 -1.11 -5.67 9.33
CA LEU A 67 -0.90 -6.24 10.66
C LEU A 67 0.05 -7.44 10.62
N GLU A 68 -0.05 -8.28 9.60
CA GLU A 68 0.88 -9.40 9.39
C GLU A 68 2.30 -8.89 9.11
N GLU A 69 2.48 -7.88 8.25
CA GLU A 69 3.79 -7.28 7.95
C GLU A 69 4.45 -6.71 9.22
N LEU A 70 3.67 -6.10 10.11
CA LEU A 70 4.15 -5.57 11.39
C LEU A 70 4.57 -6.67 12.38
N GLN A 71 4.00 -7.87 12.27
CA GLN A 71 4.36 -9.01 13.12
C GLN A 71 5.54 -9.81 12.56
N SER A 72 5.58 -9.97 11.23
CA SER A 72 6.62 -10.68 10.50
C SER A 72 6.81 -10.00 9.16
N SER A 73 7.93 -9.33 8.96
CA SER A 73 8.19 -8.62 7.71
C SER A 73 8.33 -9.61 6.54
N PHE A 74 7.48 -9.43 5.52
CA PHE A 74 7.43 -10.22 4.30
C PHE A 74 7.32 -9.36 3.02
N MET A 75 6.95 -8.09 3.14
CA MET A 75 6.82 -7.18 2.00
C MET A 75 8.17 -6.54 1.64
N ASP A 76 8.38 -6.33 0.34
CA ASP A 76 9.54 -5.58 -0.15
C ASP A 76 9.30 -4.06 -0.02
N TRP A 77 10.22 -3.38 0.66
CA TRP A 77 10.17 -1.95 0.89
C TRP A 77 11.16 -1.20 0.00
N TYR A 78 10.69 -0.15 -0.66
CA TYR A 78 11.43 0.64 -1.64
C TYR A 78 11.56 2.11 -1.23
N PRO A 79 12.60 2.82 -1.71
CA PRO A 79 12.83 4.23 -1.39
C PRO A 79 11.82 5.20 -2.04
N THR A 80 11.08 4.76 -3.06
CA THR A 80 10.02 5.55 -3.70
C THR A 80 8.82 4.67 -4.01
N ILE A 81 7.64 5.29 -4.05
CA ILE A 81 6.41 4.56 -4.35
C ILE A 81 6.37 4.09 -5.81
N GLU A 82 6.94 4.86 -6.73
CA GLU A 82 7.04 4.50 -8.15
C GLU A 82 7.87 3.23 -8.34
N LYS A 83 8.95 3.08 -7.55
CA LYS A 83 9.79 1.88 -7.60
C LYS A 83 9.06 0.66 -7.01
N ALA A 84 8.33 0.85 -5.92
CA ALA A 84 7.50 -0.22 -5.34
C ALA A 84 6.44 -0.69 -6.34
N ILE A 85 5.73 0.23 -6.98
CA ILE A 85 4.72 -0.08 -8.01
C ILE A 85 5.38 -0.75 -9.20
N SER A 86 6.48 -0.21 -9.73
CA SER A 86 7.17 -0.78 -10.90
C SER A 86 7.57 -2.24 -10.66
N HIS A 87 8.19 -2.53 -9.52
CA HIS A 87 8.62 -3.90 -9.20
C HIS A 87 7.43 -4.82 -8.95
N HIS A 88 6.38 -4.35 -8.27
CA HIS A 88 5.17 -5.15 -8.09
C HIS A 88 4.51 -5.52 -9.42
N LEU A 89 4.57 -4.63 -10.42
CA LEU A 89 4.02 -4.87 -11.76
C LEU A 89 4.89 -5.75 -12.65
N GLU A 90 6.17 -5.98 -12.31
CA GLU A 90 7.00 -6.95 -13.04
C GLU A 90 6.39 -8.35 -12.97
N ASP A 91 5.74 -8.70 -11.87
CA ASP A 91 5.03 -9.98 -11.67
C ASP A 91 3.72 -10.08 -12.48
N PHE A 92 3.22 -8.97 -13.06
CA PHE A 92 1.98 -8.92 -13.84
C PHE A 92 2.21 -9.01 -15.37
N SER A 93 3.46 -9.15 -15.82
CA SER A 93 3.85 -9.25 -17.23
C SER A 93 3.98 -10.70 -17.70
#